data_AF-A0A661HQK4-F1
#
_entry.id   AF-A0A661HQK4-F1
#
_cell.length_a   1.000
_cell.length_b   1.000
_cell.length_c   1.000
_cell.angle_alpha   90.00
_cell.angle_beta   90.00
_cell.angle_gamma   90.00
#
_symmetry.space_group_name_H-M   'P 1'
#
loop_
_entity.id
_entity.type
_entity.pdbx_description
1 polymer ?
#
loop_
_entity_poly.entity_id
_entity_poly.type
_entity_poly.pdbx_seq_one_letter_code
_entity_poly.pdbx_strand_id
1 'polypeptide(L)'
;MKVFFLFLAFLSFSYANNATPRLYSSMGDLLYAFVQKNRSLENDAALKISIQRYGTHAASVLAIGKRAEVSTDGADKKEYLQQLRKLQKEHNALQMRIKQELVQSMSVNNYARFSALIRTEPVPLMRNETFKQETLAFYKQHKGQGHLAYLDKLERAEKTKRTQQIDNTEKTVSAPTKSYKEWMNDIAGIQHMPKPAAQPKSQKTTRQKPSANKTKPARKAAKEVTKAQQDRYATSYAKSVIVLTTKTCPACKSAKKYFRSERIVFREYDVSSSREGKRLFRKHKGHAVPMIIVGEKVMTGLDKMWFKNNYSR
;
A
#
# COMPACT_ATOMS: atom_id res chain seq x y z
N MET A 1 13.15 35.96 -45.81
CA MET A 1 13.77 34.62 -45.75
C MET A 1 12.72 33.62 -45.28
N LYS A 2 12.69 32.44 -45.92
CA LYS A 2 11.63 31.44 -45.84
C LYS A 2 11.53 30.79 -44.46
N VAL A 3 10.28 30.60 -44.08
CA VAL A 3 9.71 29.78 -43.02
C VAL A 3 10.46 28.44 -42.84
N PHE A 4 10.88 28.13 -41.62
CA PHE A 4 11.17 26.77 -41.17
C PHE A 4 10.33 26.50 -39.91
N PHE A 5 9.02 26.35 -40.11
CA PHE A 5 8.15 25.70 -39.14
C PHE A 5 8.55 24.22 -39.12
N LEU A 6 9.45 23.86 -38.19
CA LEU A 6 9.71 22.48 -37.81
C LEU A 6 8.42 21.89 -37.24
N PHE A 7 7.61 21.32 -38.12
CA PHE A 7 6.53 20.40 -37.79
C PHE A 7 7.16 19.24 -37.03
N LEU A 8 7.11 19.32 -35.69
CA LEU A 8 7.47 18.25 -34.79
C LEU A 8 6.41 17.17 -35.00
N ALA A 9 6.70 16.27 -35.95
CA ALA A 9 5.82 15.18 -36.33
C ALA A 9 5.50 14.37 -35.07
N PHE A 10 4.30 14.61 -34.55
CA PHE A 10 3.71 13.86 -33.46
C PHE A 10 3.52 12.45 -33.99
N LEU A 11 4.50 11.58 -33.76
CA LEU A 11 4.49 10.16 -34.06
C LEU A 11 3.27 9.56 -33.37
N SER A 12 2.16 9.59 -34.09
CA SER A 12 0.92 8.91 -33.78
C SER A 12 1.20 7.44 -34.04
N PHE A 13 1.96 6.80 -33.13
CA PHE A 13 2.10 5.36 -33.10
C PHE A 13 0.70 4.80 -32.79
N SER A 14 -0.09 4.59 -33.84
CA SER A 14 -1.34 3.85 -33.75
C SER A 14 -0.96 2.39 -33.50
N TYR A 15 -0.97 1.96 -32.23
CA TYR A 15 -0.81 0.55 -31.88
C TYR A 15 -2.03 -0.29 -32.24
N ALA A 16 -3.09 0.33 -32.78
CA ALA A 16 -4.38 -0.30 -33.04
C ALA A 16 -4.31 -1.50 -34.02
N ASN A 17 -3.24 -1.64 -34.82
CA ASN A 17 -3.06 -2.74 -35.78
C ASN A 17 -1.77 -3.55 -35.60
N ASN A 18 -1.00 -3.32 -34.54
CA ASN A 18 0.24 -4.05 -34.30
C ASN A 18 -0.01 -5.16 -33.29
N ALA A 19 -0.06 -6.41 -33.75
CA ALA A 19 -0.10 -7.58 -32.88
C ALA A 19 1.02 -7.47 -31.82
N THR A 20 0.63 -7.58 -30.55
CA THR A 20 1.58 -7.61 -29.43
C THR A 20 2.29 -8.97 -29.41
N PRO A 21 3.55 -9.02 -28.94
CA PRO A 21 4.27 -10.28 -28.84
C PRO A 21 3.56 -11.27 -27.93
N ARG A 22 3.41 -12.52 -28.36
CA ARG A 22 2.87 -13.61 -27.52
C ARG A 22 3.84 -13.93 -26.38
N LEU A 23 5.12 -13.75 -26.62
CA LEU A 23 6.16 -13.87 -25.60
C LEU A 23 5.90 -12.86 -24.48
N TYR A 24 5.76 -13.37 -23.25
CA TYR A 24 5.42 -12.57 -22.06
C TYR A 24 4.11 -11.77 -22.16
N SER A 25 3.14 -12.21 -22.95
CA SER A 25 1.84 -11.54 -23.18
C SER A 25 1.12 -11.14 -21.89
N SER A 26 1.13 -12.01 -20.86
CA SER A 26 0.53 -11.73 -19.54
C SER A 26 1.01 -10.42 -18.88
N MET A 27 2.24 -10.00 -19.16
CA MET A 27 2.80 -8.72 -18.71
C MET A 27 2.71 -7.66 -19.80
N GLY A 28 3.11 -8.00 -21.03
CA GLY A 28 3.19 -7.07 -22.15
C GLY A 28 1.84 -6.45 -22.51
N ASP A 29 0.78 -7.26 -22.64
CA ASP A 29 -0.52 -6.80 -23.12
C ASP A 29 -1.11 -5.73 -22.19
N LEU A 30 -0.97 -5.91 -20.87
CA LEU A 30 -1.42 -4.92 -19.89
C LEU A 30 -0.65 -3.59 -20.04
N LEU A 31 0.67 -3.67 -20.28
CA LEU A 31 1.53 -2.49 -20.41
C LEU A 31 1.28 -1.73 -21.71
N TYR A 32 1.07 -2.43 -22.83
CA TYR A 32 0.79 -1.81 -24.12
C TYR A 32 -0.65 -1.26 -24.18
N ALA A 33 -1.63 -2.01 -23.64
CA ALA A 33 -3.01 -1.55 -23.56
C ALA A 33 -3.14 -0.26 -22.74
N PHE A 34 -2.29 -0.06 -21.73
CA PHE A 34 -2.27 1.16 -20.95
C PHE A 34 -2.01 2.41 -21.81
N VAL A 35 -1.11 2.33 -22.82
CA VAL A 35 -0.83 3.47 -23.73
C VAL A 35 -2.11 3.90 -24.45
N GLN A 36 -2.81 2.96 -25.07
CA GLN A 36 -4.02 3.25 -25.84
C GLN A 36 -5.16 3.75 -24.96
N LYS A 37 -5.36 3.10 -23.81
CA LYS A 37 -6.43 3.49 -22.88
C LYS A 37 -6.21 4.87 -22.27
N ASN A 38 -4.97 5.37 -22.20
CA ASN A 38 -4.62 6.63 -21.53
C ASN A 38 -4.22 7.75 -22.48
N ARG A 39 -4.48 7.59 -23.79
CA ARG A 39 -4.15 8.60 -24.81
C ARG A 39 -4.77 9.98 -24.50
N SER A 40 -5.96 10.01 -23.89
CA SER A 40 -6.60 11.27 -23.46
C SER A 40 -5.77 12.07 -22.46
N LEU A 41 -4.84 11.44 -21.75
CA LEU A 41 -3.96 12.08 -20.77
C LEU A 41 -2.68 12.65 -21.42
N GLU A 42 -2.46 12.48 -22.72
CA GLU A 42 -1.30 13.05 -23.45
C GLU A 42 -1.30 14.59 -23.45
N ASN A 43 -2.46 15.21 -23.28
CA ASN A 43 -2.60 16.66 -23.22
C ASN A 43 -2.84 17.18 -21.79
N ASP A 44 -2.75 16.30 -20.79
CA ASP A 44 -2.95 16.62 -19.39
C ASP A 44 -1.78 17.43 -18.83
N ALA A 45 -2.03 18.60 -18.23
CA ALA A 45 -0.96 19.47 -17.74
C ALA A 45 -0.01 18.79 -16.73
N ALA A 46 -0.52 17.90 -15.87
CA ALA A 46 0.28 17.23 -14.84
C ALA A 46 0.85 15.89 -15.31
N LEU A 47 0.19 15.21 -16.25
CA LEU A 47 0.53 13.85 -16.65
C LEU A 47 1.22 13.75 -18.02
N LYS A 48 1.07 14.75 -18.90
CA LYS A 48 1.55 14.75 -20.29
C LYS A 48 2.97 14.23 -20.44
N ILE A 49 3.92 14.80 -19.70
CA ILE A 49 5.34 14.44 -19.82
C ILE A 49 5.56 12.97 -19.46
N SER A 50 4.89 12.47 -18.42
CA SER A 50 5.04 11.10 -17.95
C SER A 50 4.36 10.10 -18.89
N ILE A 51 3.17 10.44 -19.41
CA ILE A 51 2.41 9.64 -20.37
C ILE A 51 3.17 9.52 -21.68
N GLN A 52 3.68 10.64 -22.22
CA GLN A 52 4.47 10.65 -23.46
C GLN A 52 5.74 9.81 -23.32
N ARG A 53 6.49 10.00 -22.23
CA ARG A 53 7.69 9.21 -21.95
C ARG A 53 7.40 7.71 -21.87
N TYR A 54 6.33 7.34 -21.16
CA TYR A 54 5.89 5.95 -21.07
C TYR A 54 5.52 5.39 -22.45
N GLY A 55 4.77 6.15 -23.25
CA GLY A 55 4.39 5.74 -24.61
C GLY A 55 5.59 5.52 -25.54
N THR A 56 6.58 6.41 -25.49
CA THR A 56 7.83 6.27 -26.25
C THR A 56 8.62 5.03 -25.82
N HIS A 57 8.76 4.81 -24.51
CA HIS A 57 9.46 3.63 -24.01
C HIS A 57 8.70 2.33 -24.35
N ALA A 58 7.37 2.31 -24.22
CA ALA A 58 6.53 1.20 -24.63
C ALA A 58 6.71 0.85 -26.11
N ALA A 59 6.93 1.85 -26.98
CA ALA A 59 7.17 1.63 -28.42
C ALA A 59 8.49 0.91 -28.66
N SER A 60 9.52 1.36 -27.97
CA SER A 60 10.84 0.71 -28.01
C SER A 60 10.76 -0.72 -27.48
N VAL A 61 10.09 -0.94 -26.34
CA VAL A 61 9.93 -2.28 -25.76
C VAL A 61 9.13 -3.20 -26.68
N LEU A 62 8.10 -2.69 -27.36
CA LEU A 62 7.32 -3.46 -28.34
C LEU A 62 8.19 -3.91 -29.52
N ALA A 63 9.04 -3.02 -30.06
CA ALA A 63 9.95 -3.36 -31.15
C ALA A 63 10.95 -4.46 -30.74
N ILE A 64 11.51 -4.36 -29.52
CA ILE A 64 12.39 -5.38 -28.94
C ILE A 64 11.63 -6.70 -28.79
N GLY A 65 10.38 -6.67 -28.31
CA GLY A 65 9.56 -7.85 -28.16
C GLY A 65 9.23 -8.56 -29.46
N LYS A 66 8.94 -7.81 -30.54
CA LYS A 66 8.71 -8.37 -31.88
C LYS A 66 9.96 -9.07 -32.42
N ARG A 67 11.15 -8.50 -32.20
CA ARG A 67 12.43 -9.16 -32.53
C ARG A 67 12.62 -10.43 -31.70
N ALA A 68 12.39 -10.37 -30.39
CA ALA A 68 12.58 -11.50 -29.49
C ALA A 68 11.62 -12.67 -29.73
N GLU A 69 10.44 -12.41 -30.29
CA GLU A 69 9.44 -13.44 -30.60
C GLU A 69 9.87 -14.39 -31.73
N VAL A 70 10.55 -13.86 -32.74
CA VAL A 70 11.04 -14.66 -33.89
C VAL A 70 12.49 -15.13 -33.71
N SER A 71 13.19 -14.62 -32.68
CA SER A 71 14.59 -14.95 -32.44
C SER A 71 14.76 -16.32 -31.76
N THR A 72 15.76 -17.08 -32.25
CA THR A 72 16.23 -18.31 -31.61
C THR A 72 17.21 -18.02 -30.47
N ASP A 73 17.82 -16.83 -30.42
CA ASP A 73 18.77 -16.43 -29.38
C ASP A 73 18.06 -16.16 -28.04
N GLY A 74 18.58 -16.75 -26.97
CA GLY A 74 18.12 -16.48 -25.61
C GLY A 74 18.43 -15.06 -25.13
N ALA A 75 19.44 -14.40 -25.71
CA ALA A 75 19.82 -13.02 -25.37
C ALA A 75 18.70 -12.02 -25.70
N ASP A 76 18.05 -12.14 -26.85
CA ASP A 76 16.94 -11.27 -27.26
C ASP A 76 15.74 -11.41 -26.30
N LYS A 77 15.41 -12.65 -25.93
CA LYS A 77 14.33 -12.93 -24.96
C LYS A 77 14.63 -12.32 -23.60
N LYS A 78 15.89 -12.40 -23.16
CA LYS A 78 16.38 -11.80 -21.92
C LYS A 78 16.34 -10.27 -21.98
N GLU A 79 16.75 -9.66 -23.10
CA GLU A 79 16.67 -8.21 -23.32
C GLU A 79 15.22 -7.75 -23.23
N TYR A 80 14.31 -8.41 -23.94
CA TYR A 80 12.89 -8.07 -23.93
C TYR A 80 12.30 -8.13 -22.51
N LEU A 81 12.56 -9.21 -21.77
CA LEU A 81 12.09 -9.36 -20.39
C LEU A 81 12.65 -8.27 -19.47
N GLN A 82 13.90 -7.86 -19.65
CA GLN A 82 14.50 -6.77 -18.88
C GLN A 82 13.81 -5.43 -19.16
N GLN A 83 13.51 -5.13 -20.43
CA GLN A 83 12.84 -3.89 -20.81
C GLN A 83 11.37 -3.88 -20.36
N LEU A 84 10.66 -5.01 -20.47
CA LEU A 84 9.31 -5.16 -19.91
C LEU A 84 9.25 -4.86 -18.41
N ARG A 85 10.24 -5.33 -17.63
CA ARG A 85 10.31 -5.05 -16.18
C ARG A 85 10.55 -3.57 -15.88
N LYS A 86 11.36 -2.89 -16.69
CA LYS A 86 11.55 -1.43 -16.57
C LYS A 86 10.25 -0.70 -16.89
N LEU A 87 9.59 -1.07 -17.99
CA LEU A 87 8.31 -0.52 -18.40
C LEU A 87 7.22 -0.74 -17.34
N GLN A 88 7.15 -1.93 -16.73
CA GLN A 88 6.23 -2.22 -15.62
C GLN A 88 6.46 -1.31 -14.42
N LYS A 89 7.72 -0.99 -14.09
CA LYS A 89 8.04 -0.08 -13.00
C LYS A 89 7.56 1.34 -13.30
N GLU A 90 7.73 1.81 -14.54
CA GLU A 90 7.21 3.10 -14.99
C GLU A 90 5.68 3.14 -14.99
N HIS A 91 5.03 2.07 -15.46
CA HIS A 91 3.59 1.89 -15.39
C HIS A 91 3.08 2.04 -13.95
N ASN A 92 3.71 1.35 -13.00
CA ASN A 92 3.32 1.42 -11.59
C ASN A 92 3.49 2.84 -11.03
N ALA A 93 4.58 3.52 -11.37
CA ALA A 93 4.80 4.91 -10.94
C ALA A 93 3.73 5.85 -11.50
N LEU A 94 3.35 5.66 -12.76
CA LEU A 94 2.33 6.46 -13.43
C LEU A 94 0.93 6.21 -12.86
N GLN A 95 0.59 4.95 -12.56
CA GLN A 95 -0.64 4.60 -11.81
C GLN A 95 -0.69 5.31 -10.45
N MET A 96 0.42 5.35 -9.72
CA MET A 96 0.50 6.06 -8.45
C MET A 96 0.34 7.58 -8.63
N ARG A 97 0.89 8.15 -9.70
CA ARG A 97 0.71 9.57 -10.01
C ARG A 97 -0.75 9.88 -10.37
N ILE A 98 -1.39 9.07 -11.20
CA ILE A 98 -2.83 9.18 -11.54
C ILE A 98 -3.67 9.10 -10.26
N LYS A 99 -3.34 8.18 -9.34
CA LYS A 99 -4.00 8.11 -8.03
C LYS A 99 -3.89 9.41 -7.24
N GLN A 100 -2.71 10.02 -7.19
CA GLN A 100 -2.50 11.30 -6.49
C GLN A 100 -3.36 12.41 -7.11
N GLU A 101 -3.40 12.50 -8.44
CA GLU A 101 -4.23 13.47 -9.15
C GLU A 101 -5.73 13.24 -8.89
N LEU A 102 -6.17 11.98 -8.82
CA LEU A 102 -7.54 11.61 -8.46
C LEU A 102 -7.88 12.05 -7.03
N VAL A 103 -7.04 11.70 -6.06
CA VAL A 103 -7.21 12.13 -4.66
C VAL A 103 -7.26 13.65 -4.55
N GLN A 104 -6.35 14.35 -5.23
CA GLN A 104 -6.33 15.81 -5.25
C GLN A 104 -7.64 16.36 -5.82
N SER A 105 -8.11 15.83 -6.95
CA SER A 105 -9.37 16.28 -7.57
C SER A 105 -10.57 16.11 -6.64
N MET A 106 -10.64 15.01 -5.88
CA MET A 106 -11.69 14.79 -4.88
C MET A 106 -11.56 15.77 -3.71
N SER A 107 -10.35 16.01 -3.22
CA SER A 107 -10.10 16.89 -2.07
C SER A 107 -10.46 18.36 -2.33
N VAL A 108 -10.35 18.81 -3.58
CA VAL A 108 -10.71 20.18 -4.00
C VAL A 108 -12.07 20.24 -4.70
N ASN A 109 -12.87 19.18 -4.59
CA ASN A 109 -14.20 19.05 -5.17
C ASN A 109 -14.28 19.34 -6.69
N ASN A 110 -13.24 18.97 -7.45
CA ASN A 110 -13.15 19.21 -8.88
C ASN A 110 -13.56 17.97 -9.68
N TYR A 111 -14.86 17.87 -9.97
CA TYR A 111 -15.43 16.75 -10.71
C TYR A 111 -14.97 16.67 -12.18
N ALA A 112 -14.77 17.81 -12.84
CA ALA A 112 -14.28 17.83 -14.21
C ALA A 112 -12.88 17.17 -14.31
N ARG A 113 -12.00 17.49 -13.37
CA ARG A 113 -10.68 16.86 -13.24
C ARG A 113 -10.79 15.38 -12.90
N PHE A 114 -11.61 15.04 -11.90
CA PHE A 114 -11.85 13.65 -11.48
C PHE A 114 -12.32 12.78 -12.65
N SER A 115 -13.37 13.23 -13.35
CA SER A 115 -13.99 12.50 -14.45
C SER A 115 -13.06 12.37 -15.66
N ALA A 116 -12.19 13.34 -15.92
CA ALA A 116 -11.16 13.24 -16.95
C ALA A 116 -10.10 12.16 -16.63
N LEU A 117 -9.69 12.05 -15.37
CA LEU A 117 -8.67 11.10 -14.92
C LEU A 117 -9.19 9.66 -14.81
N ILE A 118 -10.39 9.47 -14.28
CA ILE A 118 -10.95 8.13 -13.99
C ILE A 118 -11.63 7.48 -15.19
N ARG A 119 -11.82 8.23 -16.29
CA ARG A 119 -12.40 7.74 -17.55
C ARG A 119 -11.67 6.50 -18.06
N THR A 120 -10.37 6.45 -17.82
CA THR A 120 -9.50 5.33 -18.17
C THR A 120 -9.46 4.39 -16.97
N GLU A 121 -10.17 3.27 -17.06
CA GLU A 121 -10.38 2.30 -15.98
C GLU A 121 -9.10 1.96 -15.21
N PRO A 122 -8.85 2.52 -14.01
CA PRO A 122 -7.63 2.23 -13.29
C PRO A 122 -7.89 1.01 -12.39
N VAL A 123 -8.14 -0.13 -13.03
CA VAL A 123 -8.48 -1.41 -12.36
C VAL A 123 -7.55 -1.71 -11.17
N PRO A 124 -6.21 -1.52 -11.27
CA PRO A 124 -5.32 -1.78 -10.14
C PRO A 124 -5.58 -0.85 -8.93
N LEU A 125 -5.97 0.41 -9.17
CA LEU A 125 -6.24 1.37 -8.10
C LEU A 125 -7.50 1.03 -7.31
N MET A 126 -8.53 0.51 -7.98
CA MET A 126 -9.82 0.16 -7.36
C MET A 126 -9.80 -1.14 -6.57
N ARG A 127 -8.66 -1.85 -6.50
CA ARG A 127 -8.48 -3.01 -5.60
C ARG A 127 -8.38 -2.59 -4.13
N ASN A 128 -8.00 -1.35 -3.86
CA ASN A 128 -7.96 -0.84 -2.49
C ASN A 128 -9.38 -0.44 -2.06
N GLU A 129 -9.92 -1.14 -1.05
CA GLU A 129 -11.31 -0.98 -0.64
C GLU A 129 -11.64 0.45 -0.20
N THR A 130 -10.78 1.05 0.64
CA THR A 130 -10.97 2.42 1.11
C THR A 130 -11.03 3.41 -0.05
N PHE A 131 -10.02 3.37 -0.93
CA PHE A 131 -9.96 4.27 -2.09
C PHE A 131 -11.15 4.06 -3.04
N LYS A 132 -11.59 2.82 -3.22
CA LYS A 132 -12.76 2.48 -4.03
C LYS A 132 -14.04 3.09 -3.42
N GLN A 133 -14.24 2.95 -2.11
CA GLN A 133 -15.42 3.53 -1.44
C GLN A 133 -15.40 5.06 -1.46
N GLU A 134 -14.24 5.70 -1.23
CA GLU A 134 -14.07 7.16 -1.35
C GLU A 134 -14.38 7.66 -2.76
N THR A 135 -13.84 6.97 -3.78
CA THR A 135 -14.10 7.26 -5.19
C THR A 135 -15.59 7.17 -5.51
N LEU A 136 -16.25 6.08 -5.08
CA LEU A 136 -17.68 5.87 -5.33
C LEU A 136 -18.54 6.90 -4.58
N ALA A 137 -18.16 7.28 -3.35
CA ALA A 137 -18.85 8.32 -2.59
C ALA A 137 -18.76 9.67 -3.30
N PHE A 138 -17.56 10.07 -3.72
CA PHE A 138 -17.35 11.30 -4.47
C PHE A 138 -18.13 11.32 -5.78
N TYR A 139 -18.11 10.21 -6.53
CA TYR A 139 -18.85 10.07 -7.78
C TYR A 139 -20.37 10.20 -7.57
N LYS A 140 -20.93 9.55 -6.55
CA LYS A 140 -22.37 9.62 -6.23
C LYS A 140 -22.83 11.04 -5.94
N GLN A 141 -22.03 11.80 -5.17
CA GLN A 141 -22.32 13.19 -4.85
C GLN A 141 -22.39 14.09 -6.10
N HIS A 142 -21.67 13.73 -7.17
CA HIS A 142 -21.54 14.54 -8.39
C HIS A 142 -22.22 13.91 -9.61
N LYS A 143 -23.06 12.89 -9.43
CA LYS A 143 -23.64 12.11 -10.53
C LYS A 143 -24.45 12.95 -11.52
N GLY A 144 -25.02 14.08 -11.07
CA GLY A 144 -25.72 15.05 -11.92
C GLY A 144 -24.84 15.82 -12.89
N GLN A 145 -23.52 15.82 -12.72
CA GLN A 145 -22.56 16.55 -13.58
C GLN A 145 -22.02 15.69 -14.73
N GLY A 146 -22.37 14.40 -14.79
CA GLY A 146 -21.99 13.51 -15.89
C GLY A 146 -21.90 12.05 -15.47
N HIS A 147 -22.21 11.15 -16.39
CA HIS A 147 -22.24 9.71 -16.14
C HIS A 147 -20.90 9.04 -16.49
N LEU A 148 -20.47 8.07 -15.68
CA LEU A 148 -19.21 7.35 -15.86
C LEU A 148 -19.50 5.84 -15.79
N ALA A 149 -19.77 5.24 -16.96
CA ALA A 149 -20.28 3.87 -17.06
C ALA A 149 -19.49 2.82 -16.27
N TYR A 150 -18.15 2.99 -16.18
CA TYR A 150 -17.30 2.16 -15.34
C TYR A 150 -17.68 2.25 -13.85
N LEU A 151 -17.84 3.46 -13.32
CA LEU A 151 -18.20 3.67 -11.92
C LEU A 151 -19.65 3.26 -11.64
N ASP A 152 -20.56 3.38 -12.60
CA ASP A 152 -21.92 2.84 -12.46
C ASP A 152 -21.95 1.31 -12.37
N LYS A 153 -21.10 0.64 -13.17
CA LYS A 153 -20.93 -0.81 -13.08
C LYS A 153 -20.32 -1.21 -11.74
N LEU A 154 -19.31 -0.46 -11.28
CA LEU A 154 -18.64 -0.69 -10.00
C LEU A 154 -19.59 -0.46 -8.82
N GLU A 155 -20.39 0.60 -8.85
CA GLU A 155 -21.42 0.90 -7.84
C GLU A 155 -22.43 -0.25 -7.74
N ARG A 156 -22.95 -0.73 -8.88
CA ARG A 156 -23.89 -1.86 -8.93
C ARG A 156 -23.29 -3.12 -8.32
N ALA A 157 -22.06 -3.47 -8.69
CA ALA A 157 -21.37 -4.64 -8.15
C ALA A 157 -21.20 -4.57 -6.62
N GLU A 158 -20.91 -3.38 -6.08
CA GLU A 158 -20.76 -3.18 -4.63
C GLU A 158 -22.10 -3.23 -3.87
N LYS A 159 -23.21 -2.77 -4.49
CA LYS A 159 -24.55 -2.94 -3.94
C LYS A 159 -24.94 -4.41 -3.84
N THR A 160 -24.74 -5.18 -4.92
CA THR A 160 -25.05 -6.62 -4.94
C THR A 160 -24.29 -7.39 -3.86
N LYS A 161 -23.00 -7.09 -3.64
CA LYS A 161 -22.21 -7.72 -2.56
C LYS A 161 -22.78 -7.44 -1.18
N ARG A 162 -23.23 -6.20 -0.93
CA ARG A 162 -23.85 -5.83 0.35
C ARG A 162 -25.17 -6.55 0.57
N THR A 163 -26.04 -6.62 -0.45
CA THR A 163 -27.30 -7.36 -0.37
C THR A 163 -27.06 -8.83 -0.07
N GLN A 164 -26.14 -9.49 -0.80
CA GLN A 164 -25.79 -10.88 -0.55
C GLN A 164 -25.19 -11.12 0.85
N GLN A 165 -24.44 -10.14 1.38
CA GLN A 165 -23.89 -10.24 2.73
C GLN A 165 -24.99 -10.11 3.79
N ILE A 166 -26.02 -9.28 3.56
CA ILE A 166 -27.19 -9.11 4.42
C ILE A 166 -28.07 -10.37 4.40
N ASP A 167 -28.38 -10.91 3.21
CA ASP A 167 -29.17 -12.12 3.03
C ASP A 167 -28.51 -13.36 3.69
N ASN A 168 -27.18 -13.40 3.72
CA ASN A 168 -26.41 -14.45 4.40
C ASN A 168 -26.41 -14.30 5.93
N THR A 169 -26.48 -13.07 6.46
CA THR A 169 -26.66 -12.83 7.90
C THR A 169 -28.11 -13.05 8.37
N GLU A 170 -29.12 -12.85 7.52
CA GLU A 170 -30.53 -13.15 7.85
C GLU A 170 -30.83 -14.66 7.90
N LYS A 171 -30.02 -15.50 7.25
CA LYS A 171 -30.13 -16.98 7.35
C LYS A 171 -29.53 -17.58 8.63
N THR A 172 -28.99 -16.77 9.53
CA THR A 172 -28.54 -17.16 10.87
C THR A 172 -29.23 -16.29 11.92
N VAL A 173 -30.42 -16.67 12.36
CA VAL A 173 -31.31 -15.81 13.16
C VAL A 173 -30.89 -15.73 14.65
N SER A 174 -31.04 -14.51 15.21
CA SER A 174 -31.33 -14.11 16.62
C SER A 174 -30.21 -13.49 17.47
N ALA A 175 -30.21 -12.16 17.54
CA ALA A 175 -30.27 -11.36 18.78
C ALA A 175 -30.48 -9.87 18.44
N PRO A 176 -31.29 -9.11 19.20
CA PRO A 176 -31.51 -7.70 18.90
C PRO A 176 -30.25 -6.89 19.23
N THR A 177 -29.84 -6.03 18.30
CA THR A 177 -28.67 -5.17 18.49
C THR A 177 -29.05 -3.90 19.23
N LYS A 178 -28.56 -3.79 20.46
CA LYS A 178 -28.65 -2.62 21.35
C LYS A 178 -28.07 -1.37 20.64
N SER A 179 -28.70 -0.21 20.81
CA SER A 179 -28.28 1.05 20.21
C SER A 179 -26.91 1.51 20.72
N TYR A 180 -26.14 2.20 19.88
CA TYR A 180 -24.82 2.76 20.23
C TYR A 180 -24.87 3.63 21.50
N LYS A 181 -25.98 4.32 21.75
CA LYS A 181 -26.19 5.13 22.96
C LYS A 181 -26.34 4.27 24.23
N GLU A 182 -26.94 3.10 24.09
CA GLU A 182 -27.13 2.11 25.15
C GLU A 182 -25.86 1.28 25.41
N TRP A 183 -24.94 1.24 24.45
CA TRP A 183 -23.61 0.64 24.59
C TRP A 183 -22.63 1.58 25.33
N MET A 184 -22.78 2.89 25.14
CA MET A 184 -21.93 3.90 25.82
C MET A 184 -22.27 4.07 27.30
N ASN A 185 -23.53 3.85 27.69
CA ASN A 185 -23.95 3.91 29.10
C ASN A 185 -23.43 2.73 29.94
N ASP A 186 -23.28 1.55 29.34
CA ASP A 186 -22.75 0.36 30.04
C ASP A 186 -21.24 0.47 30.34
N ILE A 187 -20.50 1.28 29.57
CA ILE A 187 -19.06 1.50 29.74
C ILE A 187 -18.77 2.54 30.84
N ALA A 188 -19.69 3.47 31.09
CA ALA A 188 -19.55 4.48 32.15
C ALA A 188 -19.71 3.89 33.57
N GLY A 189 -20.25 2.68 33.72
CA GLY A 189 -20.51 2.03 35.01
C GLY A 189 -19.35 1.21 35.59
N ILE A 190 -18.22 1.05 34.89
CA ILE A 190 -17.09 0.23 35.38
C ILE A 190 -15.97 1.13 35.91
N GLN A 191 -16.27 1.81 37.02
CA GLN A 191 -15.26 2.21 37.98
C GLN A 191 -15.69 1.60 39.31
N HIS A 192 -15.17 0.40 39.66
CA HIS A 192 -14.74 -0.01 41.01
C HIS A 192 -14.45 -1.52 41.10
N MET A 193 -13.14 -1.84 41.21
CA MET A 193 -12.48 -2.99 41.90
C MET A 193 -12.83 -4.44 41.46
N PRO A 194 -12.11 -5.52 41.90
CA PRO A 194 -10.83 -5.63 42.62
C PRO A 194 -9.75 -6.46 41.87
N LYS A 195 -8.56 -6.52 42.45
CA LYS A 195 -7.35 -7.23 41.98
C LYS A 195 -7.48 -8.76 42.12
N PRO A 196 -7.26 -9.58 41.06
CA PRO A 196 -7.35 -11.04 41.20
C PRO A 196 -6.08 -11.70 41.76
N ALA A 197 -6.32 -12.79 42.50
CA ALA A 197 -5.44 -13.55 43.37
C ALA A 197 -4.50 -14.56 42.66
N ALA A 198 -3.60 -15.12 43.48
CA ALA A 198 -2.51 -16.03 43.14
C ALA A 198 -2.91 -17.35 42.46
N GLN A 199 -1.98 -17.92 41.69
CA GLN A 199 -2.06 -19.28 41.12
C GLN A 199 -1.38 -20.34 42.02
N PRO A 200 -1.78 -21.63 41.92
CA PRO A 200 -1.32 -22.71 42.79
C PRO A 200 0.04 -23.32 42.39
N LYS A 201 0.67 -24.00 43.35
CA LYS A 201 2.01 -24.63 43.31
C LYS A 201 2.00 -26.11 42.90
N SER A 202 3.20 -26.57 42.51
CA SER A 202 3.82 -27.92 42.59
C SER A 202 4.10 -28.57 41.22
N GLN A 203 5.22 -29.29 40.96
CA GLN A 203 6.21 -29.88 41.86
C GLN A 203 7.58 -30.20 41.16
N LYS A 204 8.65 -30.00 41.95
CA LYS A 204 10.03 -30.53 42.01
C LYS A 204 10.64 -31.41 40.90
N THR A 205 11.90 -31.10 40.58
CA THR A 205 13.06 -32.02 40.75
C THR A 205 14.32 -31.24 41.21
N THR A 206 15.11 -31.93 42.03
CA THR A 206 16.23 -31.47 42.86
C THR A 206 17.59 -31.84 42.28
N ARG A 207 18.59 -30.94 42.38
CA ARG A 207 19.97 -31.27 42.83
C ARG A 207 20.75 -30.00 43.20
N GLN A 208 21.65 -30.12 44.17
CA GLN A 208 22.14 -29.10 45.10
C GLN A 208 23.41 -28.32 44.66
N LYS A 209 23.59 -27.20 45.40
CA LYS A 209 24.59 -26.08 45.50
C LYS A 209 26.05 -26.49 45.87
N PRO A 210 27.05 -25.60 46.18
CA PRO A 210 27.05 -24.16 46.59
C PRO A 210 28.07 -23.26 45.80
N SER A 211 28.27 -21.94 45.97
CA SER A 211 28.30 -21.04 47.16
C SER A 211 28.38 -19.53 46.78
N ALA A 212 27.88 -18.69 47.71
CA ALA A 212 28.19 -17.28 48.12
C ALA A 212 28.63 -16.21 47.09
N ASN A 213 28.28 -14.91 47.17
CA ASN A 213 28.02 -14.03 48.32
C ASN A 213 27.46 -12.65 47.85
N LYS A 214 26.57 -12.04 48.67
CA LYS A 214 26.48 -10.60 49.08
C LYS A 214 26.43 -9.49 47.99
N THR A 215 25.59 -8.45 47.97
CA THR A 215 24.79 -7.69 48.96
C THR A 215 23.81 -6.77 48.18
N LYS A 216 22.68 -6.35 48.79
CA LYS A 216 21.80 -5.26 48.33
C LYS A 216 22.00 -4.03 49.23
N PRO A 217 21.90 -2.80 48.73
CA PRO A 217 20.79 -1.91 49.16
C PRO A 217 20.37 -0.98 47.98
N ALA A 218 19.39 -0.08 48.00
CA ALA A 218 18.17 0.16 48.75
C ALA A 218 17.32 1.07 47.83
N ARG A 219 16.01 0.99 48.01
CA ARG A 219 14.94 1.66 47.28
C ARG A 219 14.81 3.10 47.78
N LYS A 220 14.87 4.14 46.93
CA LYS A 220 14.34 5.49 47.27
C LYS A 220 13.81 6.26 46.03
N ALA A 221 12.56 6.70 46.19
CA ALA A 221 11.85 7.81 45.54
C ALA A 221 11.76 7.88 44.00
N ALA A 222 10.64 7.35 43.46
CA ALA A 222 10.10 7.80 42.18
C ALA A 222 9.44 9.17 42.40
N LYS A 223 10.01 10.23 41.80
CA LYS A 223 9.38 11.56 41.74
C LYS A 223 8.32 11.56 40.65
N GLU A 224 7.15 12.11 40.96
CA GLU A 224 6.05 12.32 40.02
C GLU A 224 6.52 13.18 38.83
N VAL A 225 6.30 12.63 37.63
CA VAL A 225 6.59 13.30 36.36
C VAL A 225 5.44 14.24 36.05
N THR A 226 5.72 15.53 35.91
CA THR A 226 4.71 16.53 35.58
C THR A 226 4.15 16.28 34.16
N LYS A 227 2.88 16.63 33.92
CA LYS A 227 2.21 16.51 32.62
C LYS A 227 3.00 17.17 31.47
N ALA A 228 3.71 18.26 31.76
CA ALA A 228 4.62 18.93 30.81
C ALA A 228 5.94 18.18 30.51
N GLN A 229 6.36 17.24 31.37
CA GLN A 229 7.45 16.29 31.06
C GLN A 229 6.92 15.06 30.32
N GLN A 230 5.68 14.63 30.61
CA GLN A 230 4.98 13.59 29.85
C GLN A 230 4.80 14.03 28.37
N ASP A 231 4.41 15.29 28.16
CA ASP A 231 4.20 15.86 26.83
C ASP A 231 5.54 16.08 26.09
N ARG A 232 6.63 16.42 26.79
CA ARG A 232 7.97 16.48 26.19
C ARG A 232 8.54 15.10 25.80
N TYR A 233 8.19 14.03 26.51
CA TYR A 233 8.51 12.66 26.10
C TYR A 233 7.69 12.20 24.87
N ALA A 234 6.51 12.78 24.65
CA ALA A 234 5.69 12.55 23.47
C ALA A 234 6.20 13.26 22.20
N THR A 235 7.10 14.25 22.32
CA THR A 235 7.58 15.07 21.17
C THR A 235 9.02 14.78 20.74
N SER A 236 9.72 13.79 21.33
CA SER A 236 11.12 13.49 20.97
C SER A 236 11.42 12.03 20.61
N TYR A 237 10.41 11.14 20.57
CA TYR A 237 10.64 9.78 20.10
C TYR A 237 10.56 9.72 18.58
N ALA A 238 11.71 9.66 17.92
CA ALA A 238 11.79 9.13 16.56
C ALA A 238 10.96 7.84 16.52
N LYS A 239 9.87 7.85 15.76
CA LYS A 239 8.88 6.76 15.77
C LYS A 239 9.62 5.44 15.61
N SER A 240 9.46 4.53 16.57
CA SER A 240 10.21 3.27 16.56
C SER A 240 9.86 2.48 15.31
N VAL A 241 10.89 2.14 14.52
CA VAL A 241 10.73 1.35 13.29
C VAL A 241 10.95 -0.12 13.61
N ILE A 242 9.99 -0.98 13.29
CA ILE A 242 10.12 -2.44 13.36
C ILE A 242 10.01 -3.00 11.95
N VAL A 243 10.92 -3.90 11.59
CA VAL A 243 10.96 -4.58 10.29
C VAL A 243 10.80 -6.07 10.53
N LEU A 244 9.67 -6.60 10.09
CA LEU A 244 9.37 -8.03 10.12
C LEU A 244 9.88 -8.68 8.84
N THR A 245 10.75 -9.69 8.95
CA THR A 245 11.49 -10.30 7.85
C THR A 245 11.39 -11.82 7.85
N THR A 246 12.05 -12.47 6.88
CA THR A 246 12.40 -13.90 6.91
C THR A 246 13.86 -14.08 6.51
N LYS A 247 14.48 -15.23 6.84
CA LYS A 247 15.90 -15.53 6.58
C LYS A 247 16.32 -15.28 5.12
N THR A 248 15.53 -15.74 4.16
CA THR A 248 15.84 -15.73 2.72
C THR A 248 14.87 -14.82 1.95
N CYS A 249 14.94 -13.51 2.22
CA CYS A 249 14.06 -12.52 1.59
C CYS A 249 14.87 -11.38 0.94
N PRO A 250 15.01 -11.34 -0.40
CA PRO A 250 15.72 -10.27 -1.11
C PRO A 250 15.12 -8.88 -0.86
N ALA A 251 13.79 -8.77 -0.86
CA ALA A 251 13.10 -7.51 -0.57
C ALA A 251 13.40 -7.00 0.86
N CYS A 252 13.51 -7.90 1.84
CA CYS A 252 13.86 -7.59 3.21
C CYS A 252 15.30 -7.07 3.32
N LYS A 253 16.24 -7.68 2.56
CA LYS A 253 17.62 -7.18 2.46
C LYS A 253 17.64 -5.75 1.91
N SER A 254 16.88 -5.49 0.84
CA SER A 254 16.76 -4.14 0.26
C SER A 254 16.16 -3.12 1.25
N ALA A 255 15.14 -3.50 2.00
CA ALA A 255 14.53 -2.64 3.03
C ALA A 255 15.52 -2.26 4.13
N LYS A 256 16.26 -3.23 4.66
CA LYS A 256 17.28 -3.00 5.68
C LYS A 256 18.43 -2.14 5.17
N LYS A 257 18.85 -2.32 3.90
CA LYS A 257 19.87 -1.48 3.27
C LYS A 257 19.43 -0.02 3.22
N TYR A 258 18.18 0.25 2.85
CA TYR A 258 17.63 1.61 2.84
C TYR A 258 17.62 2.26 4.22
N PHE A 259 17.15 1.55 5.26
CA PHE A 259 17.15 2.11 6.62
C PHE A 259 18.56 2.41 7.13
N ARG A 260 19.52 1.54 6.86
CA ARG A 260 20.93 1.78 7.20
C ARG A 260 21.51 2.99 6.46
N SER A 261 21.26 3.12 5.15
CA SER A 261 21.78 4.26 4.36
C SER A 261 21.19 5.60 4.80
N GLU A 262 19.94 5.60 5.25
CA GLU A 262 19.23 6.78 5.75
C GLU A 262 19.46 7.02 7.25
N ARG A 263 20.35 6.26 7.90
CA ARG A 263 20.66 6.33 9.34
C ARG A 263 19.41 6.22 10.24
N ILE A 264 18.47 5.37 9.84
CA ILE A 264 17.24 5.09 10.58
C ILE A 264 17.50 3.90 11.50
N VAL A 265 17.28 4.09 12.80
CA VAL A 265 17.34 3.01 13.80
C VAL A 265 16.07 2.17 13.71
N PHE A 266 16.24 0.85 13.57
CA PHE A 266 15.12 -0.10 13.50
C PHE A 266 15.40 -1.39 14.26
N ARG A 267 14.33 -2.05 14.72
CA ARG A 267 14.36 -3.42 15.25
C ARG A 267 13.96 -4.40 14.15
N GLU A 268 14.68 -5.51 14.04
CA GLU A 268 14.35 -6.60 13.10
C GLU A 268 13.79 -7.81 13.86
N TYR A 269 12.70 -8.39 13.38
CA TYR A 269 12.20 -9.68 13.84
C TYR A 269 11.92 -10.60 12.66
N ASP A 270 12.49 -11.80 12.69
CA ASP A 270 12.16 -12.85 11.73
C ASP A 270 10.82 -13.51 12.09
N VAL A 271 9.82 -13.44 11.20
CA VAL A 271 8.49 -13.98 11.44
C VAL A 271 8.45 -15.52 11.43
N SER A 272 9.47 -16.18 10.89
CA SER A 272 9.55 -17.64 10.87
C SER A 272 10.08 -18.21 12.19
N SER A 273 11.01 -17.51 12.83
CA SER A 273 11.77 -18.01 13.99
C SER A 273 11.49 -17.25 15.30
N SER A 274 11.12 -15.96 15.24
CA SER A 274 10.88 -15.15 16.44
C SER A 274 9.45 -15.25 16.95
N ARG A 275 9.27 -15.52 18.25
CA ARG A 275 7.96 -15.45 18.93
C ARG A 275 7.34 -14.06 18.78
N GLU A 276 8.15 -13.02 18.97
CA GLU A 276 7.70 -11.63 18.87
C GLU A 276 7.40 -11.24 17.42
N GLY A 277 8.23 -11.68 16.46
CA GLY A 277 7.97 -11.52 15.03
C GLY A 277 6.63 -12.13 14.62
N LYS A 278 6.34 -13.38 15.03
CA LYS A 278 5.05 -14.05 14.80
C LYS A 278 3.88 -13.30 15.42
N ARG A 279 4.03 -12.81 16.66
CA ARG A 279 3.00 -12.07 17.39
C ARG A 279 2.65 -10.77 16.66
N LEU A 280 3.66 -9.97 16.30
CA LEU A 280 3.48 -8.70 15.59
C LEU A 280 2.91 -8.91 14.19
N PHE A 281 3.40 -9.93 13.46
CA PHE A 281 2.88 -10.27 12.13
C PHE A 281 1.39 -10.60 12.17
N ARG A 282 0.94 -11.43 13.13
CA ARG A 282 -0.49 -11.73 13.31
C ARG A 282 -1.29 -10.51 13.77
N LYS A 283 -0.78 -9.76 14.75
CA LYS A 283 -1.45 -8.56 15.28
C LYS A 283 -1.78 -7.55 14.17
N HIS A 284 -0.87 -7.39 13.22
CA HIS A 284 -1.02 -6.48 12.10
C HIS A 284 -1.57 -7.15 10.81
N LYS A 285 -2.18 -8.34 10.93
CA LYS A 285 -2.79 -9.09 9.82
C LYS A 285 -1.84 -9.25 8.61
N GLY A 286 -0.58 -9.55 8.91
CA GLY A 286 0.48 -9.67 7.92
C GLY A 286 0.29 -10.84 6.98
N HIS A 287 0.61 -10.60 5.71
CA HIS A 287 0.50 -11.58 4.62
C HIS A 287 1.78 -11.64 3.75
N ALA A 288 2.70 -10.68 3.87
CA ALA A 288 3.99 -10.72 3.19
C ALA A 288 5.08 -9.95 3.95
N VAL A 289 6.34 -10.26 3.63
CA VAL A 289 7.54 -9.59 4.18
C VAL A 289 8.32 -8.87 3.06
N PRO A 290 9.05 -7.77 3.35
CA PRO A 290 9.18 -7.14 4.65
C PRO A 290 7.89 -6.42 5.06
N MET A 291 7.46 -6.56 6.31
CA MET A 291 6.40 -5.72 6.88
C MET A 291 7.04 -4.71 7.82
N ILE A 292 6.82 -3.42 7.57
CA ILE A 292 7.46 -2.32 8.30
C ILE A 292 6.40 -1.61 9.13
N ILE A 293 6.67 -1.47 10.42
CA ILE A 293 5.81 -0.81 11.40
C ILE A 293 6.52 0.45 11.86
N VAL A 294 5.85 1.60 11.77
CA VAL A 294 6.34 2.92 12.16
C VAL A 294 5.33 3.53 13.13
N GLY A 295 5.58 3.37 14.43
CA GLY A 295 4.58 3.68 15.47
C GLY A 295 3.33 2.81 15.28
N GLU A 296 2.19 3.44 15.00
CA GLU A 296 0.91 2.74 14.75
C GLU A 296 0.68 2.39 13.27
N LYS A 297 1.51 2.92 12.37
CA LYS A 297 1.34 2.77 10.93
C LYS A 297 2.09 1.54 10.42
N VAL A 298 1.51 0.82 9.46
CA VAL A 298 2.10 -0.41 8.90
C VAL A 298 2.12 -0.33 7.38
N MET A 299 3.20 -0.80 6.77
CA MET A 299 3.27 -1.07 5.33
C MET A 299 3.84 -2.46 5.06
N THR A 300 3.42 -3.04 3.94
CA THR A 300 3.96 -4.29 3.40
C THR A 300 4.82 -3.97 2.19
N GLY A 301 6.06 -4.43 2.17
CA GLY A 301 7.10 -3.97 1.24
C GLY A 301 7.71 -2.63 1.68
N LEU A 302 8.84 -2.25 1.06
CA LEU A 302 9.42 -0.92 1.26
C LEU A 302 8.89 0.05 0.20
N ASP A 303 8.04 0.97 0.63
CA ASP A 303 7.77 2.22 -0.09
C ASP A 303 8.52 3.37 0.60
N LYS A 304 9.55 3.90 -0.07
CA LYS A 304 10.41 4.96 0.49
C LYS A 304 9.63 6.26 0.72
N MET A 305 8.69 6.60 -0.15
CA MET A 305 7.93 7.85 -0.08
C MET A 305 6.91 7.75 1.06
N TRP A 306 6.16 6.65 1.12
CA TRP A 306 5.28 6.39 2.25
C TRP A 306 6.08 6.39 3.56
N PHE A 307 7.25 5.74 3.60
CA PHE A 307 8.07 5.71 4.80
C PHE A 307 8.45 7.13 5.24
N LYS A 308 8.99 7.96 4.34
CA LYS A 308 9.40 9.34 4.66
C LYS A 308 8.23 10.20 5.14
N ASN A 309 7.04 10.05 4.57
CA ASN A 309 5.86 10.83 4.98
C ASN A 309 5.30 10.39 6.34
N ASN A 310 5.58 9.16 6.76
CA ASN A 310 5.04 8.59 7.99
C ASN A 310 6.07 8.50 9.13
N TYR A 311 7.35 8.63 8.80
CA TYR A 311 8.48 8.70 9.70
C TYR A 311 8.85 10.16 9.96
N SER A 312 8.56 10.65 11.17
CA SER A 312 8.95 11.99 11.62
C SER A 312 10.37 11.92 12.17
N ARG A 313 11.29 12.70 11.59
CA ARG A 313 12.58 13.01 12.20
C ARG A 313 12.42 14.17 13.17
#